data_AF-A0A6A2ZVR4-F1
#
_entry.id   AF-A0A6A2ZVR4-F1
#
_cell.length_a   1.000
_cell.length_b   1.000
_cell.length_c   1.000
_cell.angle_alpha   90.00
_cell.angle_beta   90.00
_cell.angle_gamma   90.00
#
_symmetry.space_group_name_H-M   'P 1'
#
loop_
_entity.id
_entity.type
_entity.pdbx_description
1 polymer ?
#
loop_
_entity_poly.entity_id
_entity_poly.type
_entity_poly.pdbx_seq_one_letter_code
_entity_poly.pdbx_strand_id
1 'polypeptide(L)'
;MRVKIALNEKGLQYEARPKDLFGGKSELLLNSNPIYKKVPVFLHDGKPLCESTIIVSCIDETRSSPPLPPPCSYGRAQALFWAYYIDKKAVFDACGNIWRCKGEVPLEAKNEFIEILKQLEAYY
;
A
#
# COMPACT_ATOMS: atom_id res chain seq x y z
N MET A 1 -2.37 5.54 -1.62
CA MET A 1 -1.45 6.18 -2.60
C MET A 1 -0.85 5.19 -3.59
N ARG A 2 -0.23 4.08 -3.16
CA ARG A 2 0.45 3.11 -4.05
C ARG A 2 -0.29 2.78 -5.36
N VAL A 3 -1.58 2.43 -5.28
CA VAL A 3 -2.41 2.10 -6.46
C VAL A 3 -2.52 3.27 -7.45
N LYS A 4 -2.75 4.49 -6.96
CA LYS A 4 -2.84 5.69 -7.82
C LYS A 4 -1.52 5.95 -8.55
N ILE A 5 -0.40 5.76 -7.83
CA ILE A 5 0.94 5.90 -8.41
C ILE A 5 1.13 4.87 -9.52
N ALA A 6 0.87 3.58 -9.25
CA ALA A 6 1.00 2.53 -10.27
C ALA A 6 0.13 2.77 -11.51
N LEU A 7 -1.11 3.23 -11.34
CA LEU A 7 -1.99 3.58 -12.46
C LEU A 7 -1.42 4.74 -13.28
N ASN A 8 -0.90 5.78 -12.61
CA ASN A 8 -0.28 6.93 -13.27
C ASN A 8 1.00 6.54 -14.03
N GLU A 9 1.89 5.77 -13.39
CA GLU A 9 3.13 5.26 -14.01
C GLU A 9 2.83 4.41 -15.26
N LYS A 10 1.74 3.64 -15.23
CA LYS A 10 1.29 2.86 -16.39
C LYS A 10 0.48 3.68 -17.40
N GLY A 11 0.17 4.95 -17.12
CA GLY A 11 -0.66 5.80 -17.99
C GLY A 11 -2.08 5.26 -18.17
N LEU A 12 -2.65 4.64 -17.14
CA LEU A 12 -4.01 4.12 -17.14
C LEU A 12 -4.97 5.17 -16.61
N GLN A 13 -6.08 5.38 -17.33
CA GLN A 13 -7.16 6.24 -16.86
C GLN A 13 -7.98 5.49 -15.80
N TYR A 14 -8.37 6.20 -14.74
CA TYR A 14 -9.18 5.64 -13.66
C TYR A 14 -10.08 6.70 -13.04
N GLU A 15 -11.19 6.24 -12.47
CA GLU A 15 -12.06 7.07 -11.66
C GLU A 15 -11.68 6.91 -10.18
N ALA A 16 -11.23 7.99 -9.54
CA ALA A 16 -10.98 7.98 -8.11
C ALA A 16 -12.29 8.23 -7.34
N ARG A 17 -12.77 7.21 -6.63
CA ARG A 17 -13.92 7.34 -5.71
C ARG A 17 -13.43 7.50 -4.28
N PRO A 18 -13.30 8.73 -3.74
CA PRO A 18 -12.95 8.91 -2.34
C PRO A 18 -14.03 8.28 -1.46
N LYS A 19 -13.60 7.54 -0.44
CA LYS A 19 -14.50 7.01 0.58
C LYS A 19 -14.18 7.68 1.90
N ASP A 20 -15.22 8.22 2.52
CA ASP A 20 -15.15 8.55 3.93
C ASP A 20 -15.02 7.24 4.73
N LEU A 21 -13.97 7.16 5.53
CA LEU A 21 -13.70 6.04 6.42
C LEU A 21 -14.03 6.39 7.89
N PHE A 22 -14.28 7.67 8.17
CA PHE A 22 -14.56 8.20 9.50
C PHE A 22 -16.07 8.23 9.79
N GLY A 23 -16.90 8.53 8.78
CA GLY A 23 -18.37 8.47 8.86
C GLY A 23 -18.98 7.07 8.69
N GLY A 24 -18.17 6.02 8.62
CA GLY A 24 -18.59 4.63 8.47
C GLY A 24 -18.26 4.01 7.11
N LYS A 25 -18.20 2.67 7.06
CA LYS A 25 -17.84 1.94 5.84
C LYS A 25 -19.06 1.79 4.94
N SER A 26 -18.99 2.28 3.71
CA SER A 26 -20.08 2.11 2.74
C SER A 26 -20.31 0.66 2.33
N GLU A 27 -21.54 0.30 1.97
CA GLU A 27 -21.90 -1.03 1.47
C GLU A 27 -21.02 -1.50 0.31
N LEU A 28 -20.70 -0.63 -0.64
CA LEU A 28 -19.80 -0.97 -1.76
C LEU A 28 -18.45 -1.51 -1.26
N LEU A 29 -17.86 -0.89 -0.23
CA LEU A 29 -16.60 -1.33 0.36
C LEU A 29 -16.75 -2.67 1.10
N LEU A 30 -17.85 -2.83 1.84
CA LEU A 30 -18.12 -4.06 2.58
C LEU A 30 -18.35 -5.25 1.64
N ASN A 31 -19.04 -5.03 0.52
CA ASN A 31 -19.29 -6.06 -0.49
C ASN A 31 -18.02 -6.37 -1.30
N SER A 32 -17.18 -5.37 -1.55
CA SER A 32 -15.96 -5.55 -2.36
C SER A 32 -14.80 -6.15 -1.56
N ASN A 33 -14.68 -5.84 -0.27
CA ASN A 33 -13.67 -6.39 0.62
C ASN A 33 -14.33 -6.92 1.91
N PRO A 34 -15.04 -8.06 1.87
CA PRO A 34 -15.77 -8.57 3.02
C PRO A 34 -14.86 -9.03 4.16
N ILE A 35 -13.62 -9.42 3.85
CA ILE A 35 -12.64 -9.95 4.81
C ILE A 35 -12.06 -8.81 5.66
N TYR A 36 -11.31 -7.90 5.04
CA TYR A 36 -10.59 -6.86 5.78
C TYR A 36 -11.37 -5.55 5.86
N LYS A 37 -12.31 -5.32 4.93
CA LYS A 37 -13.13 -4.10 4.88
C LYS A 37 -12.24 -2.84 4.86
N LYS A 38 -11.12 -2.91 4.16
CA LYS A 38 -10.08 -1.86 4.07
C LYS A 38 -9.98 -1.36 2.63
N VAL A 39 -9.55 -0.11 2.49
CA VAL A 39 -9.11 0.48 1.22
C VAL A 39 -7.59 0.35 1.08
N PRO A 40 -7.03 0.40 -0.14
CA PRO A 40 -7.73 0.54 -1.42
C PRO A 40 -8.45 -0.74 -1.87
N VAL A 41 -9.51 -0.55 -2.65
CA VAL A 41 -10.15 -1.58 -3.49
C VAL A 41 -10.07 -1.08 -4.92
N PHE A 42 -9.61 -1.93 -5.83
CA PHE A 42 -9.58 -1.68 -7.26
C PHE A 42 -10.68 -2.48 -7.95
N LEU A 43 -11.55 -1.81 -8.70
CA LEU A 43 -12.62 -2.45 -9.45
C LEU A 43 -12.18 -2.53 -10.92
N HIS A 44 -11.80 -3.71 -11.37
CA HIS A 44 -11.49 -3.99 -12.76
C HIS A 44 -12.68 -4.68 -13.40
N ASP A 45 -13.36 -4.01 -14.34
CA ASP A 45 -14.61 -4.49 -14.95
C ASP A 45 -15.66 -4.96 -13.94
N GLY A 46 -15.81 -4.17 -12.87
CA GLY A 46 -16.73 -4.46 -11.76
C GLY A 46 -16.27 -5.55 -10.79
N LYS A 47 -15.14 -6.22 -11.04
CA LYS A 47 -14.59 -7.24 -10.14
C LYS A 47 -13.64 -6.60 -9.12
N PRO A 48 -13.86 -6.80 -7.81
CA PRO A 48 -13.03 -6.19 -6.79
C PRO A 48 -11.71 -6.95 -6.59
N LEU A 49 -10.63 -6.17 -6.49
CA LEU A 49 -9.30 -6.60 -6.08
C LEU A 49 -8.86 -5.77 -4.86
N CYS A 50 -8.35 -6.45 -3.84
CA CYS A 50 -7.99 -5.86 -2.54
C CYS A 50 -6.48 -5.96 -2.30
N GLU A 51 -6.00 -5.28 -1.26
CA GLU A 51 -4.59 -5.16 -0.87
C GLU A 51 -3.72 -4.40 -1.88
N SER A 52 -3.13 -3.29 -1.45
CA SER A 52 -2.44 -2.39 -2.39
C SER A 52 -1.30 -3.06 -3.16
N THR A 53 -0.55 -3.97 -2.53
CA THR A 53 0.59 -4.64 -3.16
C THR A 53 0.13 -5.65 -4.22
N ILE A 54 -0.99 -6.35 -3.98
CA ILE A 54 -1.62 -7.24 -4.96
C ILE A 54 -2.17 -6.45 -6.14
N ILE A 55 -2.88 -5.34 -5.85
CA ILE A 55 -3.42 -4.45 -6.88
C ILE A 55 -2.31 -3.90 -7.78
N VAL A 56 -1.19 -3.46 -7.20
CA VAL A 56 -0.04 -2.95 -7.96
C VAL A 56 0.54 -4.03 -8.89
N SER A 57 0.69 -5.26 -8.43
CA SER A 57 1.15 -6.37 -9.28
C SER A 57 0.19 -6.63 -10.45
N CYS A 58 -1.13 -6.60 -10.21
CA CYS A 58 -2.12 -6.75 -11.27
C CYS A 58 -2.04 -5.60 -12.29
N ILE A 59 -1.89 -4.35 -11.83
CA ILE A 59 -1.68 -3.20 -12.70
C ILE A 59 -0.39 -3.34 -13.52
N ASP A 60 0.69 -3.83 -12.92
CA ASP A 60 1.96 -4.06 -13.62
C ASP A 60 1.80 -5.00 -14.81
N GLU A 61 0.98 -6.04 -14.67
CA GLU A 61 0.71 -7.03 -15.71
C GLU A 61 -0.16 -6.49 -16.87
N THR A 62 -0.90 -5.39 -16.67
CA THR A 62 -1.74 -4.82 -17.74
C THR A 62 -0.96 -4.19 -18.89
N ARG A 63 0.26 -3.69 -18.63
CA ARG A 63 1.14 -3.09 -19.65
C ARG A 63 2.59 -3.45 -19.37
N SER A 64 3.30 -3.92 -20.38
CA SER A 64 4.69 -4.37 -20.24
C SER A 64 5.70 -3.25 -19.95
N SER A 65 5.36 -1.98 -20.18
CA SER A 65 6.25 -0.84 -19.99
C SER A 65 5.52 0.38 -19.40
N PRO A 66 6.14 1.14 -18.49
CA PRO A 66 7.39 0.80 -17.79
C PRO A 66 7.17 -0.35 -16.79
N PRO A 67 8.08 -1.31 -16.63
CA PRO A 67 7.97 -2.33 -15.58
C PRO A 67 8.10 -1.66 -14.20
N LEU A 68 7.19 -1.97 -13.28
CA LEU A 68 7.25 -1.46 -11.90
C LEU A 68 8.31 -2.20 -11.06
N PRO A 69 8.41 -3.54 -11.09
CA PRO A 69 9.48 -4.25 -10.41
C PRO A 69 10.69 -4.47 -11.33
N PRO A 70 11.85 -4.86 -10.78
CA PRO A 70 13.00 -5.30 -11.57
C PRO A 70 12.64 -6.47 -12.51
N PRO A 71 13.30 -6.62 -13.68
CA PRO A 71 12.96 -7.65 -14.65
C PRO A 71 13.40 -9.06 -14.24
N CYS A 72 14.44 -9.20 -13.41
CA CYS A 72 14.95 -10.51 -12.99
C CYS A 72 14.17 -11.06 -11.79
N SER A 73 14.04 -12.39 -11.73
CA SER A 73 13.28 -13.08 -10.68
C SER A 73 13.78 -12.75 -9.27
N TYR A 74 15.10 -12.68 -9.08
CA TYR A 74 15.71 -12.31 -7.81
C TYR A 74 15.37 -10.87 -7.40
N GLY A 75 15.49 -9.90 -8.32
CA GLY A 75 15.13 -8.51 -8.05
C GLY A 75 13.63 -8.34 -7.75
N ARG A 76 12.76 -9.09 -8.43
CA ARG A 76 11.32 -9.15 -8.09
C ARG A 76 11.10 -9.69 -6.68
N ALA A 77 11.79 -10.77 -6.30
CA ALA A 77 11.69 -11.34 -4.97
C ALA A 77 12.18 -10.36 -3.89
N GLN A 78 13.26 -9.63 -4.13
CA GLN A 78 13.73 -8.57 -3.24
C GLN A 78 12.70 -7.44 -3.10
N ALA A 79 12.13 -6.94 -4.21
CA ALA A 79 11.10 -5.92 -4.17
C ALA A 79 9.85 -6.37 -3.40
N LEU A 80 9.41 -7.62 -3.60
CA LEU A 80 8.28 -8.22 -2.86
C LEU A 80 8.59 -8.38 -1.37
N PHE A 81 9.81 -8.78 -1.01
CA PHE A 81 10.24 -8.86 0.37
C PHE A 81 10.13 -7.51 1.08
N TRP A 82 10.60 -6.43 0.45
CA TRP A 82 10.50 -5.08 1.02
C TRP A 82 9.07 -4.56 1.07
N ALA A 83 8.25 -4.81 0.06
CA ALA A 83 6.84 -4.48 0.11
C ALA A 83 6.13 -5.20 1.27
N TYR A 84 6.41 -6.50 1.47
CA TYR A 84 5.91 -7.29 2.59
C TYR A 84 6.43 -6.74 3.93
N TYR A 85 7.72 -6.38 4.02
CA TYR A 85 8.31 -5.79 5.22
C TYR A 85 7.60 -4.48 5.58
N ILE A 86 7.41 -3.57 4.63
CA ILE A 86 6.71 -2.30 4.86
C ILE A 86 5.24 -2.54 5.30
N ASP A 87 4.59 -3.55 4.73
CA ASP A 87 3.19 -3.90 5.05
C ASP A 87 3.03 -4.59 6.42
N LYS A 88 4.01 -5.38 6.85
CA LYS A 88 3.94 -6.19 8.07
C LYS A 88 4.66 -5.59 9.27
N LYS A 89 5.79 -4.93 9.04
CA LYS A 89 6.80 -4.59 10.05
C LYS A 89 6.76 -3.12 10.40
N ALA A 90 5.55 -2.61 10.66
CA ALA A 90 5.37 -1.40 11.44
C ALA A 90 5.73 -0.06 10.78
N VAL A 91 5.89 0.10 9.45
CA VAL A 91 5.87 1.48 8.89
C VAL A 91 4.49 2.08 9.11
N PHE A 92 3.42 1.37 8.73
CA PHE A 92 2.06 1.87 8.93
C PHE A 92 1.63 1.88 10.40
N ASP A 93 2.02 0.88 11.17
CA ASP A 93 1.64 0.81 12.59
C ASP A 93 2.49 1.74 13.46
N ALA A 94 3.81 1.84 13.27
CA ALA A 94 4.65 2.81 13.99
C ALA A 94 4.33 4.25 13.57
N CYS A 95 4.21 4.56 12.26
CA CYS A 95 3.70 5.88 11.83
C CYS A 95 2.30 6.14 12.40
N GLY A 96 1.43 5.13 12.39
CA GLY A 96 0.06 5.24 12.87
C GLY A 96 0.01 5.54 14.37
N ASN A 97 0.85 4.89 15.16
CA ASN A 97 0.97 5.11 16.60
C ASN A 97 1.49 6.52 16.91
N ILE A 98 2.48 6.99 16.14
CA ILE A 98 3.01 8.36 16.23
C ILE A 98 1.91 9.37 15.86
N TRP A 99 1.24 9.21 14.71
CA TRP A 99 0.23 10.15 14.22
C TRP A 99 -1.00 10.20 15.15
N ARG A 100 -1.47 9.05 15.63
CA ARG A 100 -2.66 8.98 16.51
C ARG A 100 -2.36 9.46 17.94
N CYS A 101 -1.10 9.65 18.30
CA CYS A 101 -0.73 10.13 19.62
C CYS A 101 -1.24 11.56 19.82
N LYS A 102 -2.08 11.78 20.83
CA LYS A 102 -2.52 13.11 21.24
C LYS A 102 -1.61 13.59 22.37
N GLY A 103 -0.53 14.28 22.01
CA GLY A 103 0.46 14.79 22.97
C GLY A 103 1.88 14.43 22.56
N GLU A 104 2.77 14.33 23.56
CA GLU A 104 4.16 13.97 23.30
C GLU A 104 4.25 12.51 22.86
N VAL A 105 4.80 12.31 21.66
CA VAL A 105 5.03 10.97 21.10
C VAL A 105 6.13 10.28 21.92
N PRO A 106 5.90 9.05 22.43
CA PRO A 106 6.89 8.30 23.19
C PRO A 106 8.22 8.18 22.46
N LEU A 107 9.33 8.33 23.20
CA LEU A 107 10.68 8.27 22.63
C LEU A 107 10.94 6.90 21.99
N GLU A 108 10.41 5.83 22.59
CA GLU A 108 10.51 4.46 22.10
C GLU A 108 9.86 4.31 20.73
N ALA A 109 8.66 4.90 20.54
CA ALA A 109 7.96 4.88 19.26
C ALA A 109 8.71 5.66 18.17
N LYS A 110 9.32 6.81 18.53
CA LYS A 110 10.19 7.57 17.63
C LYS A 110 11.42 6.75 17.24
N ASN A 111 12.08 6.12 18.22
CA ASN A 111 13.28 5.31 17.99
C ASN A 111 12.97 4.10 17.12
N GLU A 112 11.88 3.37 17.39
CA GLU A 112 11.44 2.26 16.56
C GLU A 112 11.22 2.69 15.11
N PHE A 113 10.52 3.81 14.89
CA PHE A 113 10.29 4.32 13.55
C PHE A 113 11.59 4.73 12.84
N ILE A 114 12.50 5.41 13.54
CA ILE A 114 13.82 5.79 13.00
C ILE A 114 14.64 4.54 12.63
N GLU A 115 14.65 3.49 13.44
CA GLU A 115 15.38 2.26 13.13
C GLU A 115 14.81 1.56 11.89
N ILE A 116 13.48 1.56 11.71
CA ILE A 116 12.85 1.06 10.48
C ILE A 116 13.32 1.86 9.26
N LEU A 117 13.39 3.19 9.36
CA LEU A 117 13.87 4.04 8.27
C LEU A 117 15.35 3.79 7.94
N LYS A 118 16.22 3.64 8.95
CA LYS A 118 17.64 3.31 8.75
C LYS A 118 17.82 1.98 8.02
N GLN A 119 17.00 0.97 8.34
CA GLN A 119 17.04 -0.32 7.66
C GLN A 119 16.62 -0.22 6.20
N LEU A 120 15.64 0.64 5.90
CA LEU A 120 15.23 0.91 4.52
C LEU A 120 16.30 1.69 3.76
N GLU A 121 16.91 2.69 4.38
CA GLU A 121 17.98 3.50 3.79
C GLU A 121 19.23 2.67 3.49
N ALA A 122 19.66 1.81 4.42
CA ALA A 122 20.87 0.99 4.24
C ALA A 122 20.81 0.00 3.06
N TYR A 123 19.62 -0.22 2.48
CA TYR A 123 19.42 -1.15 1.37
C TYR A 123 19.32 -0.46 0.00
N TYR A 124 19.21 0.87 -0.04
CA TYR A 124 19.18 1.68 -1.26
C TYR A 124 20.47 2.47 -1.45
#